data_AF-A0A1F6WN70-F1
#
_entry.id   AF-A0A1F6WN70-F1
#
_cell.length_a   1.000
_cell.length_b   1.000
_cell.length_c   1.000
_cell.angle_alpha   90.00
_cell.angle_beta   90.00
_cell.angle_gamma   90.00
#
_symmetry.space_group_name_H-M   'P 1'
#
loop_
_entity.id
_entity.type
_entity.pdbx_description
1 polymer ?
#
loop_
_entity_poly.entity_id
_entity_poly.type
_entity_poly.pdbx_seq_one_letter_code
_entity_poly.pdbx_strand_id
1 'polypeptide(L)'
;MEKNSLFYMANLYPEIGRMYSFLDKELLEASQNAQKRALDITDHILSFKDIKPAGREEWGVIKNFILGYDKLDNYEREILEKYAEPFSYKFMNQYSLSH
;
A
#
# COMPACT_ATOMS: atom_id res chain seq x y z
N MET A 1 -17.01 14.86 5.27
CA MET A 1 -16.13 14.12 6.19
C MET A 1 -14.71 14.38 5.75
N GLU A 2 -13.85 14.87 6.62
CA GLU A 2 -12.43 15.08 6.30
C GLU A 2 -11.75 13.71 6.17
N LYS A 3 -10.97 13.50 5.11
CA LYS A 3 -10.27 12.23 4.88
C LYS A 3 -9.07 12.16 5.83
N ASN A 4 -9.02 11.13 6.67
CA ASN A 4 -7.91 10.91 7.61
C ASN A 4 -6.92 9.85 7.07
N SER A 5 -5.83 9.63 7.79
CA SER A 5 -4.79 8.64 7.45
C SER A 5 -5.38 7.25 7.12
N LEU A 6 -6.34 6.77 7.92
CA LEU A 6 -7.04 5.49 7.70
C LEU A 6 -7.79 5.42 6.36
N PHE A 7 -8.45 6.52 5.95
CA PHE A 7 -9.10 6.58 4.64
C PHE A 7 -8.09 6.34 3.51
N TYR A 8 -6.93 7.01 3.57
CA TYR A 8 -5.90 6.85 2.54
C TYR A 8 -5.28 5.44 2.58
N MET A 9 -5.00 4.90 3.76
CA MET A 9 -4.49 3.53 3.93
C MET A 9 -5.42 2.49 3.28
N ALA A 10 -6.74 2.61 3.48
CA ALA A 10 -7.73 1.70 2.89
C ALA A 10 -7.77 1.75 1.36
N ASN A 11 -7.39 2.88 0.76
CA ASN A 11 -7.35 3.05 -0.70
C ASN A 11 -6.01 2.64 -1.32
N LEU A 12 -4.99 2.31 -0.52
CA LEU A 12 -3.70 1.88 -1.06
C LEU A 12 -3.78 0.47 -1.66
N TYR A 13 -4.42 -0.48 -0.96
CA TYR A 13 -4.55 -1.88 -1.41
C TYR A 13 -5.00 -2.02 -2.86
N PRO A 14 -6.13 -1.39 -3.27
CA PRO A 14 -6.65 -1.59 -4.61
C PRO A 14 -5.72 -1.01 -5.67
N GLU A 15 -4.95 0.04 -5.37
CA GLU A 15 -3.98 0.60 -6.32
C GLU A 15 -2.74 -0.29 -6.47
N ILE A 16 -2.24 -0.89 -5.38
CA ILE A 16 -1.16 -1.89 -5.45
C ILE A 16 -1.61 -3.11 -6.26
N GLY A 17 -2.82 -3.62 -6.01
CA GLY A 17 -3.37 -4.75 -6.77
C GLY A 17 -3.56 -4.43 -8.25
N ARG A 18 -4.03 -3.21 -8.59
CA ARG A 18 -4.13 -2.75 -9.98
C ARG A 18 -2.76 -2.63 -10.63
N MET A 19 -1.79 -2.06 -9.93
CA MET A 19 -0.42 -1.91 -10.41
C MET A 19 0.15 -3.24 -10.86
N TYR A 20 0.15 -4.25 -9.98
CA TYR A 20 0.64 -5.57 -10.36
C TYR A 20 -0.25 -6.29 -11.39
N SER A 21 -1.58 -6.17 -11.30
CA SER A 21 -2.45 -6.78 -12.31
C SER A 21 -2.22 -6.22 -13.72
N PHE A 22 -1.82 -4.95 -13.86
CA PHE A 22 -1.46 -4.37 -15.14
C PHE A 22 -0.05 -4.76 -15.57
N LEU A 23 0.90 -4.80 -14.63
CA LEU A 23 2.26 -5.28 -14.89
C LEU A 23 2.27 -6.71 -15.43
N ASP A 24 1.54 -7.61 -14.77
CA ASP A 24 1.41 -9.03 -15.15
C ASP A 24 0.77 -9.23 -16.53
N LYS A 25 0.07 -8.21 -17.04
CA LYS A 25 -0.56 -8.19 -18.38
C LYS A 25 0.23 -7.38 -19.41
N GLU A 26 1.44 -6.94 -19.07
CA GLU A 26 2.31 -6.09 -19.90
C GLU A 26 1.68 -4.73 -20.26
N LEU A 27 0.68 -4.27 -19.50
CA LEU A 27 0.02 -2.97 -19.68
C LEU A 27 0.78 -1.87 -18.92
N LEU A 28 2.01 -1.56 -19.38
CA LEU A 28 2.98 -0.74 -18.66
C LEU A 28 2.45 0.66 -18.29
N GLU A 29 1.74 1.34 -19.19
CA GLU A 29 1.19 2.67 -18.92
C GLU A 29 0.11 2.63 -17.82
N ALA A 30 -0.78 1.65 -17.88
CA ALA A 30 -1.81 1.47 -16.86
C ALA A 30 -1.21 1.12 -15.50
N SER A 31 -0.16 0.30 -15.50
CA SER A 31 0.63 -0.04 -14.31
C SER A 31 1.28 1.19 -13.69
N GLN A 32 1.97 2.01 -14.49
CA GLN A 32 2.58 3.26 -14.05
C GLN A 32 1.55 4.28 -13.53
N ASN A 33 0.36 4.33 -14.13
CA ASN A 33 -0.72 5.18 -13.65
C ASN A 33 -1.24 4.71 -12.28
N ALA A 34 -1.32 3.41 -12.04
CA ALA A 34 -1.64 2.87 -10.71
C ALA A 34 -0.52 3.13 -9.70
N GLN A 35 0.74 2.98 -10.09
CA GLN A 35 1.90 3.34 -9.28
C GLN A 35 1.85 4.81 -8.82
N LYS A 36 1.60 5.75 -9.73
CA LYS A 36 1.46 7.19 -9.40
C LYS A 36 0.36 7.43 -8.37
N ARG A 37 -0.82 6.80 -8.53
CA ARG A 37 -1.90 6.92 -7.54
C ARG A 37 -1.53 6.32 -6.19
N ALA A 38 -0.81 5.19 -6.16
CA ALA A 38 -0.32 4.58 -4.92
C ALA A 38 0.71 5.48 -4.22
N LEU A 39 1.61 6.14 -4.96
CA LEU A 39 2.56 7.12 -4.44
C LEU A 39 1.85 8.34 -3.87
N ASP A 40 0.88 8.90 -4.59
CA ASP A 40 0.07 10.02 -4.12
C ASP A 40 -0.63 9.68 -2.80
N ILE A 41 -1.24 8.49 -2.70
CA ILE A 41 -1.86 8.01 -1.46
C ILE A 41 -0.83 7.94 -0.32
N THR A 42 0.35 7.37 -0.59
CA THR A 42 1.41 7.22 0.41
C THR A 42 1.93 8.58 0.90
N ASP A 43 2.03 9.56 0.00
CA ASP A 43 2.45 10.92 0.36
C ASP A 43 1.39 11.64 1.22
N HIS A 44 0.10 11.41 0.93
CA HIS A 44 -0.96 11.90 1.80
C HIS A 44 -0.88 11.26 3.19
N ILE A 45 -0.66 9.94 3.28
CA ILE A 45 -0.47 9.22 4.56
C ILE A 45 0.67 9.88 5.36
N LEU A 46 1.84 10.08 4.73
CA LEU A 46 3.01 10.69 5.37
C LEU A 46 2.82 12.16 5.76
N SER A 47 1.86 12.86 5.15
CA SER A 47 1.54 14.25 5.50
C SER A 47 0.80 14.39 6.84
N PHE A 48 0.12 13.34 7.31
CA PHE A 48 -0.66 13.42 8.53
C PHE A 48 0.23 13.42 9.79
N LYS A 49 -0.11 14.27 10.75
CA LYS A 49 0.63 14.43 12.02
C LYS A 49 0.33 13.31 13.04
N ASP A 50 -0.72 12.53 12.82
CA ASP A 50 -1.15 11.41 13.68
C ASP A 50 -0.26 10.16 13.52
N ILE A 51 0.53 10.09 12.44
CA ILE A 51 1.48 9.00 12.22
C ILE A 51 2.73 9.20 13.08
N LYS A 52 2.94 8.26 14.00
CA LYS A 52 4.11 8.19 14.88
C LYS A 52 5.42 8.03 14.08
N PRO A 53 6.58 8.42 14.62
CA PRO A 53 7.86 8.32 13.91
C PRO A 53 8.16 6.93 13.31
N ALA A 54 7.98 5.85 14.07
CA ALA A 54 8.17 4.49 13.56
C ALA A 54 7.24 4.17 12.37
N GLY A 55 5.96 4.59 12.43
CA GLY A 55 5.04 4.43 11.31
C GLY A 55 5.46 5.25 10.08
N ARG A 56 6.07 6.42 10.26
CA ARG A 56 6.61 7.21 9.13
C ARG A 56 7.76 6.50 8.43
N GLU A 57 8.63 5.82 9.19
CA GLU A 57 9.71 5.01 8.62
C GLU A 57 9.15 3.84 7.81
N GLU A 58 8.18 3.11 8.35
CA GLU A 58 7.49 2.02 7.64
C GLU A 58 6.87 2.52 6.33
N TRP A 59 6.11 3.63 6.37
CA TRP A 59 5.53 4.23 5.17
C TRP A 59 6.58 4.73 4.17
N GLY A 60 7.75 5.16 4.65
CA GLY A 60 8.90 5.49 3.80
C GLY A 60 9.45 4.27 3.07
N VAL A 61 9.55 3.12 3.74
CA VAL A 61 9.95 1.85 3.11
C VAL A 61 8.92 1.43 2.06
N ILE A 62 7.62 1.50 2.37
CA ILE A 62 6.55 1.18 1.43
C ILE A 62 6.61 2.08 0.20
N LYS A 63 6.85 3.39 0.36
CA LYS A 63 7.05 4.31 -0.77
C LYS A 63 8.18 3.85 -1.68
N ASN A 64 9.31 3.40 -1.12
CA ASN A 64 10.44 2.91 -1.90
C ASN A 64 10.12 1.60 -2.65
N PHE A 65 9.35 0.71 -2.04
CA PHE A 65 8.89 -0.52 -2.68
C PHE A 65 7.96 -0.19 -3.87
N ILE A 66 7.04 0.76 -3.71
CA ILE A 66 6.18 1.22 -4.81
C ILE A 66 7.00 1.84 -5.95
N LEU A 67 8.03 2.63 -5.63
CA LEU A 67 8.91 3.23 -6.64
C LEU A 67 9.65 2.18 -7.47
N GLY A 68 10.08 1.09 -6.84
CA GLY A 68 10.83 0.00 -7.49
C GLY A 68 10.00 -1.25 -7.81
N TYR A 69 8.67 -1.15 -7.87
CA TYR A 69 7.77 -2.31 -7.91
C TYR A 69 8.05 -3.29 -9.06
N ASP A 70 8.60 -2.80 -10.18
CA ASP A 70 8.94 -3.54 -11.38
C ASP A 70 10.22 -4.39 -11.24
N LYS A 71 10.99 -4.16 -10.17
CA LYS A 71 12.24 -4.85 -9.85
C LYS A 71 12.13 -5.76 -8.62
N LEU A 72 10.97 -5.75 -7.98
CA LEU A 72 10.72 -6.58 -6.81
C LEU A 72 10.54 -8.03 -7.22
N ASP A 73 11.15 -8.94 -6.46
CA ASP A 73 10.88 -10.35 -6.56
C ASP A 73 9.52 -10.70 -5.93
N ASN A 74 9.16 -11.99 -5.99
CA ASN A 74 7.88 -12.46 -5.47
C ASN A 74 7.74 -12.21 -3.95
N TYR A 75 8.83 -12.33 -3.19
CA TYR A 75 8.81 -12.12 -1.75
C TYR A 75 8.59 -10.64 -1.41
N GLU A 76 9.24 -9.72 -2.10
CA GLU A 76 9.05 -8.28 -1.88
C GLU A 76 7.69 -7.79 -2.37
N ARG A 77 7.17 -8.36 -3.46
CA ARG A 77 5.79 -8.14 -3.91
C ARG A 77 4.78 -8.57 -2.86
N GLU A 78 4.94 -9.75 -2.25
CA GLU A 78 4.08 -10.21 -1.16
C GLU A 78 4.10 -9.26 0.04
N ILE A 79 5.27 -8.71 0.39
CA ILE A 79 5.38 -7.69 1.44
C ILE A 79 4.52 -6.48 1.08
N LEU A 80 4.64 -5.96 -0.14
CA LEU A 80 3.90 -4.77 -0.57
C LEU A 80 2.38 -5.00 -0.58
N GLU A 81 1.93 -6.15 -1.08
CA GLU A 81 0.53 -6.55 -1.07
C GLU A 81 -0.01 -6.70 0.37
N LYS A 82 0.74 -7.35 1.28
CA LYS A 82 0.37 -7.47 2.70
C LYS A 82 0.34 -6.14 3.43
N TYR A 83 1.25 -5.20 3.12
CA TYR A 83 1.24 -3.89 3.77
C TYR A 83 0.04 -3.06 3.33
N ALA A 84 -0.33 -3.19 2.06
CA ALA A 84 -1.47 -2.51 1.52
C ALA A 84 -2.80 -3.15 1.95
N GLU A 85 -2.83 -4.43 2.38
CA GLU A 85 -4.07 -5.12 2.79
C GLU A 85 -4.95 -4.27 3.72
N PRO A 86 -6.30 -4.31 3.53
CA PRO A 86 -7.22 -3.55 4.35
C PRO A 86 -6.97 -3.83 5.84
N PHE A 87 -6.97 -2.76 6.63
CA PHE A 87 -6.83 -2.82 8.09
C PHE A 87 -7.82 -3.83 8.73
N SER A 88 -9.00 -4.00 8.11
CA SER A 88 -10.00 -4.98 8.52
C SER A 88 -9.51 -6.43 8.43
N TYR A 89 -8.68 -6.79 7.44
CA TYR A 89 -8.13 -8.14 7.30
C TYR A 89 -7.06 -8.44 8.36
N LYS A 90 -6.22 -7.45 8.69
CA LYS A 90 -5.20 -7.54 9.73
C LYS A 90 -5.78 -7.69 11.14
N PHE A 91 -6.92 -7.08 11.42
CA PHE A 91 -7.56 -7.14 12.73
C PHE A 91 -8.63 -8.24 12.86
N MET A 92 -9.40 -8.56 11.80
CA MET A 92 -10.41 -9.64 11.88
C MET A 92 -9.76 -11.00 12.13
N ASN A 93 -8.54 -11.24 11.63
CA ASN A 93 -7.82 -12.49 11.87
C ASN A 93 -7.06 -12.53 13.22
N GLN A 94 -6.90 -11.41 13.92
CA GLN A 94 -6.34 -11.42 15.28
C GLN A 94 -7.37 -11.83 16.34
N TYR A 95 -8.67 -11.65 16.07
CA TYR A 95 -9.74 -12.06 17.00
C TYR A 95 -10.37 -13.42 16.68
N SER A 96 -10.04 -14.03 15.53
CA SER A 96 -10.55 -15.35 15.15
C SER A 96 -9.75 -16.52 15.73
N LEU A 97 -8.53 -16.29 16.20
CA LEU A 97 -7.67 -17.31 16.82
C LEU A 97 -7.75 -17.35 18.36
N SER A 98 -8.63 -16.56 18.96
CA SER A 98 -8.93 -16.63 20.39
C SER A 98 -10.26 -17.35 20.61
N HIS A 99 -10.28 -18.68 20.44
CA HIS A 99 -11.27 -19.62 21.00
C HIS A 99 -10.58 -20.93 21.38
#